data_AF-A0A9J7DHI9-F1
#
_entry.id   AF-A0A9J7DHI9-F1
#
_cell.length_a   1.000
_cell.length_b   1.000
_cell.length_c   1.000
_cell.angle_alpha   90.00
_cell.angle_beta   90.00
_cell.angle_gamma   90.00
#
_symmetry.space_group_name_H-M   'P 1'
#
loop_
_entity.id
_entity.type
_entity.pdbx_description
1 polymer ?
#
loop_
_entity_poly.entity_id
_entity_poly.type
_entity_poly.pdbx_seq_one_letter_code
_entity_poly.pdbx_strand_id
1 'polypeptide(L)'
;MVKGTTATINIAFVGDNSKSLYAQTLIAMHGGSILVPLNENVANVCDNLFLGKTCPIAQNEMAVYVMKLDIEPYFPEISPSMQISLVNEEREKIACFTLDMNIVANNSL
;
A
#
# COMPACT_ATOMS: atom_id res chain seq x y z
N MET A 1 -10.01 -10.54 -2.36
CA MET A 1 -8.68 -10.86 -1.82
C MET A 1 -8.77 -12.19 -1.10
N VAL A 2 -7.96 -13.17 -1.48
CA VAL A 2 -8.09 -14.54 -0.98
C VAL A 2 -7.03 -14.78 0.10
N LYS A 3 -7.43 -15.36 1.24
CA LYS A 3 -6.50 -15.72 2.32
C LYS A 3 -5.37 -16.64 1.84
N GLY A 4 -4.18 -16.49 2.40
CA GLY A 4 -2.98 -17.25 2.02
C GLY A 4 -2.43 -16.91 0.64
N THR A 5 -2.84 -15.77 0.05
CA THR A 5 -2.32 -15.29 -1.25
C THR A 5 -1.72 -13.90 -1.10
N THR A 6 -0.83 -13.53 -2.04
CA THR A 6 -0.27 -12.19 -2.14
C THR A 6 -1.08 -11.37 -3.14
N ALA A 7 -1.71 -10.29 -2.67
CA ALA A 7 -2.31 -9.28 -3.53
C ALA A 7 -1.24 -8.33 -4.06
N THR A 8 -1.28 -8.02 -5.36
CA THR A 8 -0.41 -6.99 -5.97
C THR A 8 -1.26 -5.76 -6.29
N ILE A 9 -0.89 -4.61 -5.73
CA ILE A 9 -1.57 -3.32 -5.90
C ILE A 9 -0.59 -2.36 -6.58
N ASN A 10 -0.93 -1.89 -7.78
CA ASN A 10 -0.12 -0.94 -8.53
C ASN A 10 -0.67 0.48 -8.29
N ILE A 11 0.13 1.32 -7.64
CA ILE A 11 -0.26 2.67 -7.25
C ILE A 11 0.49 3.66 -8.13
N ALA A 12 -0.22 4.30 -9.06
CA ALA A 12 0.33 5.36 -9.87
C ALA A 12 0.27 6.69 -9.11
N PHE A 13 1.39 7.39 -9.01
CA PHE A 13 1.51 8.68 -8.33
C PHE A 13 2.43 9.63 -9.11
N VAL A 14 2.39 10.91 -8.74
CA VAL A 14 3.24 11.96 -9.30
C VAL A 14 4.28 12.35 -8.26
N GLY A 15 5.55 12.37 -8.66
CA GLY A 15 6.66 12.72 -7.77
C GLY A 15 6.74 14.21 -7.45
N ASP A 16 7.46 14.51 -6.38
CA ASP A 16 7.63 15.83 -5.76
C ASP A 16 9.10 16.15 -5.40
N ASN A 17 10.06 15.36 -5.90
CA ASN A 17 11.49 15.35 -5.53
C ASN A 17 11.82 14.71 -4.16
N SER A 18 10.89 13.97 -3.53
CA SER A 18 11.16 13.22 -2.29
C SER A 18 12.37 12.30 -2.42
N LYS A 19 13.28 12.32 -1.44
CA LYS A 19 14.44 11.41 -1.38
C LYS A 19 14.08 10.05 -0.81
N SER A 20 13.01 9.98 -0.02
CA SER A 20 12.46 8.75 0.52
C SER A 20 10.93 8.82 0.51
N LEU A 21 10.28 7.69 0.31
CA LEU A 21 8.82 7.58 0.36
C LEU A 21 8.44 6.30 1.10
N TYR A 22 7.51 6.43 2.03
CA TYR A 22 6.99 5.35 2.85
C TYR A 22 5.48 5.23 2.74
N ALA A 23 4.99 4.02 2.51
CA ALA A 23 3.58 3.70 2.53
C ALA A 23 3.10 3.51 3.98
N GLN A 24 1.97 4.12 4.31
CA GLN A 24 1.25 3.92 5.56
C GLN A 24 -0.16 3.46 5.26
N THR A 25 -0.68 2.52 6.06
CA THR A 25 -2.05 1.99 5.86
C THR A 25 -2.95 2.23 7.06
N LEU A 26 -4.19 2.61 6.75
CA LEU A 26 -5.28 2.74 7.70
C LEU A 26 -6.43 1.88 7.19
N ILE A 27 -6.88 0.91 7.99
CA ILE A 27 -8.03 0.07 7.65
C ILE A 27 -9.26 0.58 8.40
N ALA A 28 -10.27 0.99 7.65
CA ALA A 28 -11.57 1.40 8.15
C ALA A 28 -12.57 0.24 8.08
N MET A 29 -13.32 0.05 9.17
CA MET A 29 -14.33 -0.99 9.36
C MET A 29 -15.57 -0.40 10.04
N HIS A 30 -16.65 -1.17 10.08
CA HIS A 30 -17.82 -0.79 10.89
C HIS A 30 -17.43 -0.70 12.37
N GLY A 31 -17.41 0.52 12.92
CA GLY A 31 -17.07 0.78 14.33
C GLY A 31 -15.72 1.46 14.56
N GLY A 32 -14.94 1.76 13.52
CA GLY A 32 -13.72 2.56 13.67
C GLY A 32 -12.68 2.36 12.56
N SER A 33 -11.48 2.87 12.80
CA SER A 33 -10.32 2.66 11.93
C SER A 33 -9.10 2.27 12.75
N ILE A 34 -8.25 1.42 12.20
CA ILE A 34 -7.01 0.96 12.81
C ILE A 34 -5.84 1.25 11.88
N LEU A 35 -4.72 1.71 12.44
CA LEU A 35 -3.47 1.77 11.70
C LEU A 35 -2.90 0.36 11.61
N VAL A 36 -2.58 -0.10 10.41
CA VAL A 36 -1.94 -1.39 10.20
C VAL A 36 -0.49 -1.14 9.78
N PRO A 37 0.49 -1.60 10.57
CA PRO A 37 1.89 -1.45 10.19
C PRO A 37 2.17 -2.35 8.99
N LEU A 38 2.91 -1.80 8.01
CA LEU A 38 3.48 -2.57 6.93
C LEU A 38 4.87 -3.06 7.33
N ASN A 39 5.27 -4.22 6.82
CA ASN A 39 6.67 -4.64 6.88
C ASN A 39 7.55 -3.62 6.16
N GLU A 40 8.75 -3.35 6.66
CA GLU A 40 9.66 -2.32 6.12
C GLU A 40 9.91 -2.50 4.62
N ASN A 41 10.11 -3.75 4.17
CA ASN A 41 10.33 -4.08 2.76
C ASN A 41 9.12 -3.81 1.86
N VAL A 42 7.92 -3.71 2.42
CA VAL A 42 6.70 -3.31 1.68
C VAL A 42 6.50 -1.80 1.83
N ALA A 43 6.73 -1.26 3.02
CA ALA A 43 6.53 0.14 3.36
C ALA A 43 7.46 1.06 2.56
N ASN A 44 8.72 0.67 2.32
CA ASN A 44 9.64 1.46 1.53
C ASN A 44 9.21 1.49 0.05
N VAL A 45 8.65 2.62 -0.38
CA VAL A 45 8.13 2.80 -1.73
C VAL A 45 9.26 2.78 -2.76
N CYS A 46 10.40 3.40 -2.42
CA CYS A 46 11.55 3.57 -3.32
C CYS A 46 12.13 2.23 -3.78
N ASP A 47 12.14 1.23 -2.90
CA ASP A 47 12.64 -0.12 -3.19
C ASP A 47 11.65 -0.97 -4.03
N ASN A 48 10.41 -0.49 -4.17
CA ASN A 48 9.29 -1.22 -4.78
C ASN A 48 8.69 -0.49 -5.98
N LEU A 49 9.43 0.41 -6.63
CA LEU A 49 8.98 1.07 -7.83
C LEU A 49 9.07 0.13 -9.05
N PHE A 50 8.09 0.26 -9.93
CA PHE A 50 8.02 -0.49 -11.17
C PHE A 50 9.25 -0.21 -12.05
N LEU A 51 9.74 -1.25 -12.74
CA LEU A 51 10.92 -1.22 -13.62
C LEU A 51 12.24 -0.80 -12.93
N GLY A 52 12.37 -1.04 -11.62
CA GLY A 52 13.61 -0.78 -10.91
C GLY A 52 13.97 0.70 -10.81
N LYS A 53 12.99 1.60 -10.98
CA LYS A 53 13.14 3.01 -10.61
C LYS A 53 13.49 3.10 -9.12
N THR A 54 14.15 4.18 -8.74
CA THR A 54 14.49 4.48 -7.33
C THR A 54 14.26 5.95 -7.09
N CYS A 55 14.08 6.32 -5.82
CA CYS A 55 14.07 7.71 -5.40
C CYS A 55 15.45 8.37 -5.65
N PRO A 56 15.50 9.70 -5.85
CA PRO A 56 14.34 10.61 -5.86
C PRO A 56 13.50 10.50 -7.12
N ILE A 57 12.17 10.66 -6.98
CA ILE A 57 11.25 10.76 -8.11
C ILE A 57 11.06 12.23 -8.45
N ALA A 58 11.43 12.62 -9.67
CA ALA A 58 11.44 14.03 -10.05
C ALA A 58 10.04 14.65 -9.94
N GLN A 59 9.99 15.93 -9.65
CA GLN A 59 8.74 16.67 -9.61
C GLN A 59 7.99 16.53 -10.94
N ASN A 60 6.69 16.21 -10.86
CA ASN A 60 5.82 15.94 -12.00
C ASN A 60 6.14 14.66 -12.79
N GLU A 61 7.10 13.85 -12.36
CA GLU A 61 7.35 12.53 -12.96
C GLU A 61 6.28 11.54 -12.48
N MET A 62 5.70 10.79 -13.42
CA MET A 62 4.81 9.68 -13.08
C MET A 62 5.62 8.44 -12.69
N ALA A 63 5.31 7.88 -11.53
CA ALA A 63 5.88 6.64 -11.03
C ALA A 63 4.78 5.66 -10.61
N VAL A 64 5.14 4.38 -10.55
CA VAL A 64 4.24 3.32 -10.10
C VAL A 64 4.93 2.57 -8.97
N TYR A 65 4.30 2.57 -7.80
CA TYR A 65 4.68 1.74 -6.67
C TYR A 65 3.92 0.40 -6.72
N VAL A 66 4.67 -0.71 -6.62
CA VAL A 66 4.13 -2.06 -6.65
C VAL A 66 4.07 -2.59 -5.23
N MET A 67 2.92 -2.41 -4.56
CA MET A 67 2.70 -2.96 -3.22
C MET A 67 2.32 -4.44 -3.34
N LYS A 68 3.10 -5.31 -2.70
CA LYS A 68 2.75 -6.72 -2.48
C LYS A 68 2.27 -6.88 -1.05
N LEU A 69 0.99 -7.23 -0.89
CA LEU A 69 0.35 -7.40 0.40
C LEU A 69 -0.06 -8.85 0.59
N ASP A 70 0.51 -9.51 1.59
CA ASP A 70 0.14 -10.85 1.97
C ASP A 70 -1.19 -10.83 2.74
N ILE A 71 -2.17 -11.58 2.23
CA ILE A 71 -3.49 -11.70 2.84
C ILE A 71 -3.43 -12.87 3.81
N GLU A 72 -3.04 -12.59 5.04
CA GLU A 72 -2.74 -13.63 6.02
C GLU A 72 -3.94 -14.54 6.34
N PRO A 73 -3.73 -15.84 6.61
CA PRO A 73 -4.83 -16.77 6.89
C PRO A 73 -5.70 -16.38 8.09
N TYR A 74 -5.13 -15.67 9.07
CA TYR A 74 -5.83 -15.23 10.27
C TYR A 74 -6.64 -13.93 10.08
N PHE A 75 -6.55 -13.28 8.91
CA PHE A 75 -7.37 -12.09 8.66
C PHE A 75 -8.88 -12.43 8.68
N PRO A 76 -9.74 -11.56 9.21
CA PRO A 76 -11.18 -11.79 9.22
C PRO A 76 -11.78 -11.73 7.80
N GLU A 77 -12.85 -12.49 7.55
CA GLU A 77 -13.61 -12.45 6.29
C GLU A 77 -14.64 -11.33 6.32
N ILE A 78 -14.16 -10.13 5.98
CA ILE A 78 -14.91 -8.89 5.99
C ILE A 78 -14.55 -8.05 4.76
N SER A 79 -15.33 -6.98 4.54
CA SER A 79 -15.10 -6.02 3.46
C SER A 79 -14.71 -4.65 4.02
N PRO A 80 -13.45 -4.46 4.47
CA PRO A 80 -12.99 -3.19 4.97
C PRO A 80 -12.63 -2.24 3.83
N SER A 81 -12.44 -0.96 4.16
CA SER A 81 -11.84 0.02 3.25
C SER A 81 -10.42 0.34 3.72
N MET A 82 -9.43 0.15 2.86
CA MET A 82 -8.03 0.42 3.18
C MET A 82 -7.59 1.73 2.54
N GLN A 83 -7.14 2.67 3.36
CA GLN A 83 -6.45 3.86 2.91
C GLN A 83 -4.94 3.62 2.90
N ILE A 84 -4.28 4.01 1.82
CA ILE A 84 -2.83 3.93 1.62
C ILE A 84 -2.32 5.36 1.39
N SER A 85 -1.48 5.86 2.28
CA SER A 85 -0.81 7.17 2.13
C SER A 85 0.66 6.96 1.78
N LEU A 86 1.16 7.70 0.80
CA LEU A 86 2.60 7.80 0.51
C LEU A 86 3.14 9.05 1.21
N VAL A 87 4.12 8.86 2.08
CA VAL A 87 4.63 9.89 2.99
C VAL A 87 6.13 10.09 2.76
N ASN A 88 6.57 11.34 2.60
CA ASN A 88 7.98 11.67 2.37
C ASN A 88 8.80 11.83 3.67
N GLU A 89 10.09 12.12 3.54
CA GLU A 89 11.01 12.38 4.68
C GLU A 89 10.55 13.55 5.59
N GLU A 90 9.79 14.49 5.06
CA GLU A 90 9.26 15.65 5.80
C GLU A 90 7.95 15.33 6.53
N ARG A 91 7.47 14.07 6.42
CA ARG A 91 6.18 13.57 6.90
C ARG A 91 4.98 14.19 6.19
N GLU A 92 5.18 14.67 4.97
CA GLU A 92 4.11 15.18 4.12
C GLU A 92 3.49 14.04 3.31
N LYS A 93 2.16 14.09 3.15
CA LYS A 93 1.42 13.11 2.32
C LYS A 93 1.47 13.55 0.87
N ILE A 94 2.18 12.79 0.04
CA ILE A 94 2.35 13.09 -1.39
C ILE A 94 1.17 12.55 -2.21
N ALA A 95 0.67 11.37 -1.81
CA ALA A 95 -0.53 10.80 -2.40
C ALA A 95 -1.31 9.99 -1.35
N CYS A 96 -2.62 9.86 -1.56
CA CYS A 96 -3.49 9.10 -0.68
C CYS A 96 -4.56 8.41 -1.52
N PHE A 97 -4.68 7.09 -1.36
CA PHE A 97 -5.58 6.24 -2.12
C PHE A 97 -6.44 5.43 -1.17
N THR A 98 -7.66 5.11 -1.60
CA THR A 98 -8.56 4.22 -0.86
C THR A 98 -8.94 3.04 -1.76
N LEU A 99 -8.88 1.84 -1.19
CA LEU A 99 -9.26 0.60 -1.84
C LEU A 99 -10.28 -0.13 -0.96
N ASP A 100 -11.45 -0.42 -1.54
CA ASP A 100 -12.41 -1.31 -0.89
C ASP A 100 -11.98 -2.76 -1.10
N MET A 101 -11.81 -3.47 0.01
CA MET A 101 -11.37 -4.84 0.03
C MET A 101 -12.56 -5.77 0.24
N ASN A 102 -12.43 -7.01 -0.23
CA ASN A 102 -13.31 -8.11 0.13
C ASN A 102 -12.43 -9.32 0.45
N ILE A 103 -12.28 -9.66 1.72
CA ILE A 103 -11.41 -10.77 2.18
C ILE A 103 -12.25 -12.04 2.28
N VAL A 104 -11.84 -13.09 1.56
CA VAL A 104 -12.55 -14.37 1.48
C VAL A 104 -11.62 -15.55 1.77
N ALA A 105 -12.19 -16.65 2.26
CA ALA A 105 -11.48 -17.91 2.45
C ALA A 105 -10.84 -18.43 1.14
N ASN A 106 -9.76 -19.20 1.28
CA ASN A 106 -9.20 -19.96 0.19
C ASN A 106 -9.92 -21.32 0.10
N ASN A 107 -10.78 -21.48 -0.90
CA ASN A 107 -11.58 -22.68 -1.10
C ASN A 107 -10.94 -23.68 -2.09
N SER A 108 -9.62 -23.61 -2.27
CA SER A 108 -8.90 -24.58 -3.11
C SER A 108 -8.81 -25.91 -2.36
N LEU A 109 -9.74 -26.82 -2.67
CA LEU A 109 -9.72 -28.25 -2.34
C LEU A 109 -8.94 -29.03 -3.40
#